data_AF-A0A7S2WXT5-F1
#
_entry.id   AF-A0A7S2WXT5-F1
#
_cell.length_a   1.000
_cell.length_b   1.000
_cell.length_c   1.000
_cell.angle_alpha   90.00
_cell.angle_beta   90.00
_cell.angle_gamma   90.00
#
_symmetry.space_group_name_H-M   'P 1'
#
loop_
_entity.id
_entity.type
_entity.pdbx_description
1 polymer ?
#
loop_
_entity_poly.entity_id
_entity_poly.type
_entity_poly.pdbx_seq_one_letter_code
_entity_poly.pdbx_strand_id
1 'polypeptide(L)'
;KGLYLVKILKRYAEQSTVLVPECIKFLHSIAKQVKVDSTEPGLLVFPKKTKAIGKALKTSKMAVEDVLDADVSSDDVKRFETAPFKVCALNFAYKTTVDLCDMHKKLPSAPELFEPLAQTLRSVADDFGKSSYASEAKKLGEMATTLEEIILECKMSRPSLGNAFKEDVKQVKQFNPRFEEDYVAGKDYDIDRDRSERKRLRRELKRERRGAMRELRKDNKFLATVKNKETDAQKEELQKKYNKQFHFLEQQQSDFRSGGQKGTNFKKLMKRN
;
A
#
# COMPACT_ATOMS: atom_id res chain seq x y z
N LYS A 1 -24.64 47.26 12.29
CA LYS A 1 -23.19 46.96 12.41
C LYS A 1 -22.88 45.47 12.16
N GLY A 2 -23.40 44.50 12.93
CA GLY A 2 -23.08 43.08 12.72
C GLY A 2 -23.37 42.53 11.30
N LEU A 3 -24.53 42.86 10.72
CA LEU A 3 -24.86 42.47 9.33
C LEU A 3 -23.89 43.04 8.28
N TYR A 4 -23.29 44.20 8.54
CA TYR A 4 -22.29 44.80 7.65
C TYR A 4 -20.98 44.00 7.67
N LEU A 5 -20.55 43.54 8.86
CA LEU A 5 -19.41 42.64 8.96
C LEU A 5 -19.68 41.31 8.26
N VAL A 6 -20.89 40.74 8.40
CA VAL A 6 -21.27 39.53 7.66
C VAL A 6 -21.22 39.78 6.15
N LYS A 7 -21.63 40.96 5.66
CA LYS A 7 -21.52 41.32 4.23
C LYS A 7 -20.07 41.35 3.75
N ILE A 8 -19.16 41.91 4.54
CA ILE A 8 -17.72 41.92 4.23
C ILE A 8 -17.16 40.51 4.24
N LEU A 9 -17.45 39.74 5.29
CA LEU A 9 -17.00 38.35 5.43
C LEU A 9 -17.55 37.47 4.32
N LYS A 10 -18.78 37.71 3.86
CA LYS A 10 -19.35 37.06 2.69
C LYS A 10 -18.47 37.28 1.46
N ARG A 11 -18.06 38.52 1.16
CA ARG A 11 -17.17 38.81 0.02
C ARG A 11 -15.82 38.10 0.12
N TYR A 12 -15.27 37.99 1.32
CA TYR A 12 -14.03 37.22 1.54
C TYR A 12 -14.27 35.71 1.41
N ALA A 13 -15.40 35.19 1.89
CA ALA A 13 -15.79 33.80 1.74
C ALA A 13 -16.08 33.43 0.28
N GLU A 14 -16.60 34.37 -0.52
CA GLU A 14 -16.81 34.20 -1.95
C GLU A 14 -15.48 33.95 -2.69
N GLN A 15 -14.40 34.59 -2.27
CA GLN A 15 -13.07 34.44 -2.88
C GLN A 15 -12.29 33.22 -2.35
N SER A 16 -12.36 32.97 -1.04
CA SER A 16 -11.52 31.97 -0.36
C SER A 16 -12.18 30.61 -0.17
N THR A 17 -13.51 30.51 -0.33
CA THR A 17 -14.34 29.34 0.03
C THR A 17 -14.24 28.88 1.49
N VAL A 18 -13.55 29.65 2.34
CA VAL A 18 -13.38 29.36 3.75
C VAL A 18 -14.67 29.63 4.50
N LEU A 19 -15.10 28.67 5.31
CA LEU A 19 -16.28 28.79 6.15
C LEU A 19 -15.94 29.58 7.42
N VAL A 20 -16.75 30.59 7.73
CA VAL A 20 -16.67 31.37 8.98
C VAL A 20 -17.86 30.99 9.88
N PRO A 21 -17.68 30.11 10.88
CA PRO A 21 -18.78 29.61 11.71
C PRO A 21 -19.41 30.69 12.60
N GLU A 22 -18.66 31.75 12.94
CA GLU A 22 -19.16 32.88 13.71
C GLU A 22 -20.28 33.62 12.97
N CYS A 23 -20.18 33.73 11.65
CA CYS A 23 -21.22 34.35 10.81
C CYS A 23 -22.53 33.57 10.90
N ILE A 24 -22.47 32.24 10.81
CA ILE A 24 -23.64 31.36 10.88
C ILE A 24 -24.27 31.45 12.26
N LYS A 25 -23.45 31.40 13.32
CA LYS A 25 -23.91 31.56 14.71
C LYS A 25 -24.57 32.93 14.94
N PHE A 26 -24.01 33.99 14.36
CA PHE A 26 -24.58 35.33 14.44
C PHE A 26 -25.93 35.43 13.72
N LEU A 27 -26.04 34.90 12.50
CA LEU A 27 -27.30 34.86 11.74
C LEU A 27 -28.37 34.02 12.46
N HIS A 28 -27.99 32.88 13.02
CA HIS A 28 -28.88 32.05 13.84
C HIS A 28 -29.32 32.77 15.12
N SER A 29 -28.43 33.54 15.75
CA SER A 29 -28.77 34.38 16.90
C SER A 29 -29.73 35.50 16.52
N ILE A 30 -29.57 36.12 15.35
CA ILE A 30 -30.52 37.12 14.83
C ILE A 30 -31.89 36.46 14.64
N ALA A 31 -31.96 35.34 13.92
CA ALA A 31 -33.21 34.63 13.66
C ALA A 31 -33.96 34.27 14.96
N LYS A 32 -33.25 33.74 15.97
CA LYS A 32 -33.81 33.42 17.30
C LYS A 32 -34.26 34.64 18.11
N GLN A 33 -33.69 35.80 17.81
CA GLN A 33 -34.00 37.05 18.49
C GLN A 33 -35.23 37.73 17.88
N VAL A 34 -35.62 37.39 16.65
CA VAL A 34 -36.82 37.97 16.07
C VAL A 34 -38.04 37.33 16.71
N LYS A 35 -38.78 38.12 17.50
CA LYS A 35 -40.12 37.77 17.98
C LYS A 35 -41.13 38.69 17.31
N VAL A 36 -42.24 38.09 16.86
CA VAL A 36 -43.43 38.82 16.41
C VAL A 36 -44.37 38.88 17.60
N ASP A 37 -44.33 39.97 18.36
CA ASP A 37 -45.25 40.16 19.49
C ASP A 37 -46.64 40.48 18.96
N SER A 38 -47.63 39.64 19.29
CA SER A 38 -49.01 39.73 18.78
C SER A 38 -49.82 40.89 19.38
N THR A 39 -49.25 41.64 20.33
CA THR A 39 -49.97 42.66 21.11
C THR A 39 -49.93 44.06 20.50
N GLU A 40 -49.03 44.32 19.53
CA GLU A 40 -49.06 45.56 18.72
C GLU A 40 -48.66 45.25 17.26
N PRO A 41 -49.41 45.75 16.25
CA PRO A 41 -49.09 45.50 14.86
C PRO A 41 -47.75 46.17 14.49
N GLY A 42 -46.73 45.34 14.31
CA GLY A 42 -45.54 45.69 13.54
C GLY A 42 -44.27 45.97 14.33
N LEU A 43 -44.20 45.60 15.61
CA LEU A 43 -42.95 45.69 16.36
C LEU A 43 -42.13 44.40 16.24
N LEU A 44 -41.10 44.42 15.39
CA LEU A 44 -40.00 43.47 15.49
C LEU A 44 -39.16 43.84 16.71
N VAL A 45 -39.34 43.07 17.78
CA VAL A 45 -38.56 43.21 19.01
C VAL A 45 -37.40 42.23 18.93
N PHE A 46 -36.21 42.75 18.65
CA PHE A 46 -35.00 42.06 19.07
C PHE A 46 -34.93 42.17 20.60
N PRO A 47 -34.89 41.08 21.37
CA PRO A 47 -34.71 41.17 22.81
C PRO A 47 -33.40 41.89 23.07
N LYS A 48 -33.46 43.05 23.74
CA LYS A 48 -32.29 43.69 24.36
C LYS A 48 -31.79 42.73 25.43
N LYS A 49 -30.92 41.77 25.09
CA LYS A 49 -30.29 40.92 26.12
C LYS A 49 -29.23 41.74 26.86
N THR A 50 -29.66 42.37 27.94
CA THR A 50 -28.84 42.74 29.10
C THR A 50 -28.44 41.47 29.86
N LYS A 51 -27.60 40.62 29.25
CA LYS A 51 -26.72 39.75 30.02
C LYS A 51 -25.36 39.85 29.36
N ALA A 52 -24.52 40.70 29.95
CA ALA A 52 -23.12 40.83 29.59
C ALA A 52 -22.51 39.43 29.51
N ILE A 53 -22.17 39.02 28.29
CA ILE A 53 -21.46 37.78 28.04
C ILE A 53 -20.03 38.02 28.53
N GLY A 54 -19.75 37.57 29.75
CA GLY A 54 -18.39 37.36 30.26
C GLY A 54 -17.60 38.64 30.56
N LYS A 55 -16.71 38.54 31.54
CA LYS A 55 -15.71 39.55 31.89
C LYS A 55 -15.12 40.19 30.62
N ALA A 56 -15.31 41.51 30.47
CA ALA A 56 -14.50 42.28 29.55
C ALA A 56 -13.03 41.98 29.87
N LEU A 57 -12.30 41.38 28.93
CA LEU A 57 -10.85 41.43 28.99
C LEU A 57 -10.50 42.91 29.07
N LYS A 58 -9.83 43.32 30.14
CA LYS A 58 -9.23 44.65 30.25
C LYS A 58 -8.08 44.70 29.25
N THR A 59 -8.38 44.89 27.97
CA THR A 59 -7.40 45.40 27.03
C THR A 59 -7.21 46.87 27.37
N SER A 60 -5.95 47.28 27.50
CA SER A 60 -5.55 48.66 27.74
C SER A 60 -6.29 49.57 26.77
N LYS A 61 -6.88 50.66 27.31
CA LYS A 61 -7.64 51.69 26.57
C LYS A 61 -6.79 52.52 25.59
N MET A 62 -5.69 51.97 25.09
CA MET A 62 -4.80 52.64 24.16
C MET A 62 -4.49 51.65 23.03
N ALA A 63 -4.81 52.06 21.81
CA ALA A 63 -4.51 51.40 20.52
C ALA A 63 -5.60 50.54 19.85
N VAL A 64 -6.90 50.75 20.11
CA VAL A 64 -7.95 50.27 19.18
C VAL A 64 -9.10 51.28 19.06
N GLU A 65 -8.79 52.53 18.74
CA GLU A 65 -9.83 53.52 18.38
C GLU A 65 -10.02 53.71 16.86
N ASP A 66 -9.07 53.35 15.98
CA ASP A 66 -9.19 53.74 14.56
C ASP A 66 -9.11 52.58 13.55
N VAL A 67 -10.00 51.58 13.62
CA VAL A 67 -10.04 50.58 12.52
C VAL A 67 -11.43 50.26 11.97
N LEU A 68 -12.53 50.64 12.63
CA LEU A 68 -13.88 50.35 12.10
C LEU A 68 -14.91 51.42 12.50
N ASP A 69 -14.63 52.68 12.14
CA ASP A 69 -15.67 53.69 11.96
C ASP A 69 -16.46 53.37 10.69
N ALA A 70 -17.38 52.39 10.81
CA ALA A 70 -18.57 52.44 10.00
C ALA A 70 -19.37 53.64 10.50
N ASP A 71 -19.15 54.82 9.90
CA ASP A 71 -19.86 56.07 10.14
C ASP A 71 -21.35 55.80 10.23
N VAL A 72 -21.86 55.73 11.47
CA VAL A 72 -23.28 55.71 11.77
C VAL A 72 -23.51 56.99 12.53
N SER A 73 -24.09 57.98 11.86
CA SER A 73 -24.46 59.24 12.49
C SER A 73 -25.57 58.96 13.53
N SER A 74 -25.66 59.78 14.58
CA SER A 74 -26.68 59.64 15.63
C SER A 74 -28.12 59.63 15.09
N ASP A 75 -28.36 60.25 13.92
CA ASP A 75 -29.66 60.27 13.24
C ASP A 75 -30.03 58.93 12.60
N ASP A 76 -29.05 58.09 12.24
CA ASP A 76 -29.29 56.78 11.68
C ASP A 76 -29.78 55.77 12.74
N VAL A 77 -29.45 56.01 14.02
CA VAL A 77 -29.94 55.16 15.13
C VAL A 77 -31.47 55.18 15.23
N LYS A 78 -32.09 56.35 15.01
CA LYS A 78 -33.56 56.49 14.97
C LYS A 78 -34.17 55.78 13.76
N ARG A 79 -33.49 55.83 12.61
CA ARG A 79 -33.89 55.10 11.39
C ARG A 79 -33.79 53.59 11.56
N PHE A 80 -32.83 53.11 12.36
CA PHE A 80 -32.65 51.67 12.61
C PHE A 80 -33.72 51.07 13.53
N GLU A 81 -34.36 51.89 14.37
CA GLU A 81 -35.48 51.45 15.20
C GLU A 81 -36.80 51.36 14.42
N THR A 82 -36.87 51.96 13.24
CA THR A 82 -38.06 51.97 12.39
C THR A 82 -38.36 50.54 11.87
N ALA A 83 -39.64 50.12 11.94
CA ALA A 83 -40.10 48.81 11.49
C ALA A 83 -39.65 48.41 10.05
N PRO A 84 -39.75 49.26 9.01
CA PRO A 84 -39.29 48.92 7.66
C PRO A 84 -37.79 48.59 7.59
N PHE A 85 -36.95 49.29 8.36
CA PHE A 85 -35.51 49.00 8.39
C PHE A 85 -35.24 47.61 8.99
N LYS A 86 -35.96 47.24 10.06
CA LYS A 86 -35.83 45.90 10.68
C LYS A 86 -36.26 44.80 9.72
N VAL A 87 -37.33 45.01 8.95
CA VAL A 87 -37.78 44.08 7.90
C VAL A 87 -36.76 43.97 6.77
N CYS A 88 -36.19 45.09 6.30
CA CYS A 88 -35.10 45.08 5.33
C CYS A 88 -33.84 44.37 5.85
N ALA A 89 -33.46 44.59 7.10
CA ALA A 89 -32.33 43.94 7.75
C ALA A 89 -32.53 42.42 7.85
N LEU A 90 -33.76 41.99 8.11
CA LEU A 90 -34.14 40.59 8.15
C LEU A 90 -34.11 39.97 6.74
N ASN A 91 -34.69 40.61 5.74
CA ASN A 91 -34.59 40.18 4.34
C ASN A 91 -33.12 40.05 3.89
N PHE A 92 -32.27 41.00 4.30
CA PHE A 92 -30.84 40.94 4.03
C PHE A 92 -30.16 39.75 4.74
N ALA A 93 -30.56 39.44 5.98
CA ALA A 93 -30.06 38.27 6.70
C ALA A 93 -30.45 36.97 5.99
N TYR A 94 -31.71 36.82 5.57
CA TYR A 94 -32.18 35.64 4.82
C TYR A 94 -31.46 35.48 3.48
N LYS A 95 -31.34 36.57 2.71
CA LYS A 95 -30.58 36.55 1.46
C LYS A 95 -29.13 36.12 1.69
N THR A 96 -28.49 36.69 2.72
CA THR A 96 -27.11 36.34 3.04
C THR A 96 -26.97 34.88 3.49
N THR A 97 -27.95 34.30 4.17
CA THR A 97 -27.94 32.88 4.53
C THR A 97 -28.09 31.95 3.34
N VAL A 98 -28.97 32.29 2.38
CA VAL A 98 -29.11 31.53 1.13
C VAL A 98 -27.81 31.59 0.34
N ASP A 99 -27.28 32.79 0.13
CA ASP A 99 -26.03 32.98 -0.60
C ASP A 99 -24.86 32.22 0.07
N LEU A 100 -24.74 32.25 1.41
CA LEU A 100 -23.70 31.50 2.13
C LEU A 100 -23.89 29.98 1.98
N CYS A 101 -25.13 29.49 1.96
CA CYS A 101 -25.42 28.08 1.73
C CYS A 101 -25.00 27.66 0.31
N ASP A 102 -25.34 28.47 -0.69
CA ASP A 102 -24.94 28.25 -2.09
C ASP A 102 -23.42 28.21 -2.27
N MET A 103 -22.69 29.13 -1.62
CA MET A 103 -21.22 29.16 -1.68
C MET A 103 -20.59 27.91 -1.03
N HIS A 104 -21.22 27.36 -0.01
CA HIS A 104 -20.67 26.27 0.80
C HIS A 104 -21.24 24.87 0.46
N LYS A 105 -21.95 24.71 -0.66
CA LYS A 105 -22.50 23.41 -1.12
C LYS A 105 -21.49 22.27 -1.18
N LYS A 106 -20.22 22.57 -1.47
CA LYS A 106 -19.14 21.57 -1.58
C LYS A 106 -18.69 21.01 -0.23
N LEU A 107 -18.99 21.69 0.89
CA LEU A 107 -18.57 21.22 2.20
C LEU A 107 -19.42 20.03 2.65
N PRO A 108 -18.81 18.92 3.09
CA PRO A 108 -19.55 17.75 3.56
C PRO A 108 -20.33 18.01 4.86
N SER A 109 -19.96 19.05 5.61
CA SER A 109 -20.62 19.49 6.84
C SER A 109 -21.69 20.56 6.62
N ALA A 110 -21.92 21.01 5.38
CA ALA A 110 -22.93 22.02 5.06
C ALA A 110 -24.34 21.70 5.61
N PRO A 111 -24.91 20.49 5.44
CA PRO A 111 -26.27 20.23 5.92
C PRO A 111 -26.39 20.38 7.45
N GLU A 112 -25.40 19.91 8.21
CA GLU A 112 -25.41 19.98 9.68
C GLU A 112 -25.38 21.43 10.21
N LEU A 113 -24.73 22.33 9.47
CA LEU A 113 -24.57 23.73 9.85
C LEU A 113 -25.80 24.56 9.53
N PHE A 114 -26.40 24.34 8.36
CA PHE A 114 -27.50 25.15 7.85
C PHE A 114 -28.89 24.59 8.21
N GLU A 115 -29.04 23.31 8.53
CA GLU A 115 -30.31 22.70 8.95
C GLU A 115 -30.95 23.33 10.20
N PRO A 116 -30.25 23.52 11.33
CA PRO A 116 -30.85 24.18 12.49
C PRO A 116 -31.20 25.65 12.20
N LEU A 117 -30.48 26.29 11.27
CA LEU A 117 -30.77 27.64 10.83
C LEU A 117 -32.02 27.67 9.93
N ALA A 118 -32.14 26.75 8.97
CA ALA A 118 -33.32 26.59 8.11
C ALA A 118 -34.60 26.46 8.93
N GLN A 119 -34.60 25.57 9.93
CA GLN A 119 -35.74 25.35 10.83
C GLN A 119 -36.14 26.63 11.56
N THR A 120 -35.17 27.40 12.07
CA THR A 120 -35.46 28.68 12.74
C THR A 120 -35.95 29.75 11.78
N LEU A 121 -35.44 29.78 10.54
CA LEU A 121 -35.89 30.73 9.53
C LEU A 121 -37.31 30.41 9.05
N ARG A 122 -37.66 29.12 8.97
CA ARG A 122 -39.00 28.66 8.64
C ARG A 122 -40.01 29.02 9.73
N SER A 123 -39.69 28.74 11.01
CA SER A 123 -40.57 29.11 12.12
C SER A 123 -40.81 30.62 12.19
N VAL A 124 -39.77 31.41 11.92
CA VAL A 124 -39.88 32.87 11.85
C VAL A 124 -40.78 33.27 10.67
N ALA A 125 -40.60 32.70 9.47
CA ALA A 125 -41.46 33.02 8.32
C ALA A 125 -42.95 32.71 8.60
N ASP A 126 -43.24 31.59 9.28
CA ASP A 126 -44.60 31.20 9.66
C ASP A 126 -45.22 32.17 10.68
N ASP A 127 -44.43 32.67 11.63
CA ASP A 127 -44.88 33.67 12.61
C ASP A 127 -45.08 35.06 11.97
N PHE A 128 -44.26 35.42 10.98
CA PHE A 128 -44.46 36.63 10.18
C PHE A 128 -45.74 36.56 9.33
N GLY A 129 -46.12 35.38 8.85
CA GLY A 129 -47.35 35.16 8.10
C GLY A 129 -48.63 35.49 8.88
N LYS A 130 -48.57 35.50 10.22
CA LYS A 130 -49.68 35.86 11.12
C LYS A 130 -49.78 37.38 11.37
N SER A 131 -48.82 38.16 10.86
CA SER A 131 -48.69 39.60 11.10
C SER A 131 -49.16 40.45 9.91
N SER A 132 -49.17 41.78 10.09
CA SER A 132 -49.52 42.75 9.05
C SER A 132 -48.57 42.76 7.83
N TYR A 133 -47.42 42.06 7.88
CA TYR A 133 -46.39 42.00 6.83
C TYR A 133 -46.49 40.74 5.95
N ALA A 134 -47.70 40.43 5.48
CA ALA A 134 -47.98 39.21 4.71
C ALA A 134 -47.21 39.11 3.38
N SER A 135 -46.84 40.25 2.76
CA SER A 135 -46.13 40.27 1.48
C SER A 135 -44.65 39.90 1.61
N GLU A 136 -44.03 40.32 2.71
CA GLU A 136 -42.65 40.02 3.07
C GLU A 136 -42.52 38.60 3.62
N ALA A 137 -43.53 38.12 4.35
CA ALA A 137 -43.59 36.74 4.81
C ALA A 137 -43.50 35.74 3.64
N LYS A 138 -44.14 36.02 2.49
CA LYS A 138 -44.04 35.19 1.29
C LYS A 138 -42.62 35.13 0.73
N LYS A 139 -41.94 36.27 0.61
CA LYS A 139 -40.54 36.34 0.14
C LYS A 139 -39.59 35.60 1.08
N LEU A 140 -39.80 35.72 2.39
CA LEU A 140 -39.02 35.00 3.38
C LEU A 140 -39.28 33.49 3.32
N GLY A 141 -40.54 33.10 3.08
CA GLY A 141 -40.95 31.72 2.86
C GLY A 141 -40.28 31.11 1.63
N GLU A 142 -40.24 31.83 0.50
CA GLU A 142 -39.54 31.44 -0.73
C GLU A 142 -38.03 31.26 -0.49
N MET A 143 -37.39 32.18 0.23
CA MET A 143 -35.97 32.04 0.57
C MET A 143 -35.71 30.85 1.50
N ALA A 144 -36.62 30.58 2.46
CA ALA A 144 -36.51 29.41 3.32
C ALA A 144 -36.65 28.11 2.53
N THR A 145 -37.59 28.03 1.57
CA THR A 145 -37.73 26.83 0.72
C THR A 145 -36.51 26.63 -0.19
N THR A 146 -35.96 27.69 -0.79
CA THR A 146 -34.73 27.56 -1.59
C THR A 146 -33.56 27.03 -0.75
N LEU A 147 -33.47 27.45 0.51
CA LEU A 147 -32.44 26.99 1.43
C LEU A 147 -32.63 25.51 1.80
N GLU A 148 -33.87 25.06 2.01
CA GLU A 148 -34.18 23.64 2.23
C GLU A 148 -33.85 22.78 1.00
N GLU A 149 -34.16 23.25 -0.21
CA GLU A 149 -33.80 22.58 -1.46
C GLU A 149 -32.28 22.40 -1.60
N ILE A 150 -31.51 23.45 -1.31
CA ILE A 150 -30.04 23.40 -1.32
C ILE A 150 -29.52 22.38 -0.29
N ILE A 151 -30.10 22.35 0.92
CA ILE A 151 -29.71 21.39 1.96
C ILE A 151 -30.00 19.96 1.51
N LEU A 152 -31.15 19.72 0.89
CA LEU A 152 -31.51 18.41 0.35
C LEU A 152 -30.54 17.98 -0.75
N GLU A 153 -30.20 18.88 -1.68
CA GLU A 153 -29.17 18.65 -2.70
C GLU A 153 -27.85 18.22 -2.05
N CYS A 154 -27.38 18.96 -1.03
CA CYS A 154 -26.16 18.66 -0.28
C CYS A 154 -26.23 17.31 0.46
N LYS A 155 -27.39 16.93 1.00
CA LYS A 155 -27.60 15.64 1.66
C LYS A 155 -27.52 14.49 0.66
N MET A 156 -28.13 14.65 -0.52
CA MET A 156 -28.16 13.63 -1.57
C MET A 156 -26.79 13.46 -2.26
N SER A 157 -26.02 14.54 -2.41
CA SER A 157 -24.69 14.50 -3.05
C SER A 157 -23.58 14.05 -2.10
N ARG A 158 -23.84 13.90 -0.80
CA ARG A 158 -22.81 13.62 0.22
C ARG A 158 -22.26 12.19 0.08
N PRO A 159 -20.95 11.99 -0.17
CA PRO A 159 -20.34 10.68 -0.10
C PRO A 159 -20.21 10.22 1.36
N SER A 160 -20.28 8.91 1.60
CA SER A 160 -19.97 8.34 2.91
C SER A 160 -18.49 8.54 3.26
N LEU A 161 -18.19 8.76 4.54
CA LEU A 161 -16.83 9.10 5.00
C LEU A 161 -15.81 7.99 4.64
N GLY A 162 -16.23 6.72 4.66
CA GLY A 162 -15.38 5.59 4.31
C GLY A 162 -14.94 5.55 2.84
N ASN A 163 -15.70 6.18 1.93
CA ASN A 163 -15.28 6.31 0.52
C ASN A 163 -14.25 7.43 0.33
N ALA A 164 -14.22 8.43 1.20
CA ALA A 164 -13.25 9.53 1.16
C ALA A 164 -11.87 9.13 1.71
N PHE A 165 -11.85 8.20 2.66
CA PHE A 165 -10.62 7.63 3.23
C PHE A 165 -10.29 6.24 2.66
N LYS A 166 -10.51 6.03 1.37
CA LYS A 166 -9.93 4.85 0.72
C LYS A 166 -8.42 5.02 0.73
N GLU A 167 -7.75 4.27 1.60
CA GLU A 167 -6.30 4.15 1.53
C GLU A 167 -5.94 3.56 0.18
N ASP A 168 -5.15 4.30 -0.60
CA ASP A 168 -4.57 3.77 -1.81
C ASP A 168 -3.67 2.60 -1.43
N VAL A 169 -4.15 1.38 -1.69
CA VAL A 169 -3.40 0.15 -1.41
C VAL A 169 -2.11 0.21 -2.21
N LYS A 170 -0.99 0.38 -1.52
CA LYS A 170 0.33 0.45 -2.16
C LYS A 170 0.54 -0.82 -2.99
N GLN A 171 0.76 -0.63 -4.29
CA GLN A 171 1.03 -1.73 -5.19
C GLN A 171 2.31 -2.47 -4.76
N VAL A 172 2.28 -3.80 -4.84
CA VAL A 172 3.45 -4.64 -4.52
C VAL A 172 4.54 -4.34 -5.56
N LYS A 173 5.78 -4.16 -5.08
CA LYS A 173 6.93 -3.92 -5.97
C LYS A 173 7.14 -5.14 -6.87
N GLN A 174 7.05 -4.92 -8.17
CA GLN A 174 7.37 -5.92 -9.18
C GLN A 174 8.87 -5.87 -9.46
N PHE A 175 9.51 -7.04 -9.55
CA PHE A 175 10.93 -7.17 -9.87
C PHE A 175 11.10 -7.87 -11.21
N ASN A 176 12.08 -7.42 -11.98
CA ASN A 176 12.39 -8.05 -13.26
C ASN A 176 13.12 -9.37 -13.03
N PRO A 177 12.70 -10.46 -13.69
CA PRO A 177 13.40 -11.73 -13.60
C PRO A 177 14.79 -11.62 -14.23
N ARG A 178 15.78 -12.25 -13.60
CA ARG A 178 17.15 -12.36 -14.14
C ARG A 178 17.29 -13.68 -14.89
N PHE A 179 17.40 -13.62 -16.21
CA PHE A 179 17.65 -14.76 -17.08
C PHE A 179 18.56 -14.34 -18.23
N GLU A 180 19.06 -15.32 -18.97
CA GLU A 180 19.83 -15.11 -20.20
C GLU A 180 18.95 -15.49 -21.39
N GLU A 181 18.94 -14.65 -22.42
CA GLU A 181 18.11 -14.87 -23.61
C GLU A 181 18.55 -16.13 -24.38
N ASP A 182 19.87 -16.35 -24.50
CA ASP A 182 20.46 -17.49 -25.21
C ASP A 182 20.95 -18.60 -24.26
N TYR A 183 20.05 -19.10 -23.41
CA TYR A 183 20.41 -20.14 -22.45
C TYR A 183 20.66 -21.51 -23.11
N VAL A 184 21.86 -22.08 -22.86
CA VAL A 184 22.30 -23.40 -23.31
C VAL A 184 22.65 -24.25 -22.09
N ALA A 185 21.98 -25.40 -21.97
CA ALA A 185 22.21 -26.32 -20.87
C ALA A 185 23.67 -26.84 -20.85
N GLY A 186 24.34 -26.72 -19.70
CA GLY A 186 25.71 -27.19 -19.49
C GLY A 186 26.81 -26.15 -19.73
N LYS A 187 26.46 -24.95 -20.19
CA LYS A 187 27.38 -23.81 -20.25
C LYS A 187 27.42 -23.08 -18.90
N ASP A 188 28.60 -22.66 -18.45
CA ASP A 188 28.73 -21.72 -17.33
C ASP A 188 28.69 -20.28 -17.88
N TYR A 189 27.74 -19.49 -17.40
CA TYR A 189 27.58 -18.06 -17.72
C TYR A 189 28.04 -17.17 -16.56
N ASP A 190 29.26 -17.43 -16.10
CA ASP A 190 29.91 -16.57 -15.11
C ASP A 190 30.34 -15.26 -15.77
N ILE A 191 30.06 -14.13 -15.10
CA ILE A 191 30.45 -12.79 -15.57
C ILE A 191 31.98 -12.65 -15.52
N ASP A 192 32.63 -13.29 -14.54
CA ASP A 192 34.08 -13.27 -14.37
C ASP A 192 34.77 -14.34 -15.25
N ARG A 193 35.39 -13.90 -16.35
CA ARG A 193 36.08 -14.80 -17.29
C ARG A 193 37.17 -15.64 -16.62
N ASP A 194 38.03 -15.02 -15.81
CA ASP A 194 39.14 -15.72 -15.13
C ASP A 194 38.66 -16.81 -14.17
N ARG A 195 37.47 -16.64 -13.59
CA ARG A 195 36.86 -17.63 -12.69
C ARG A 195 36.34 -18.81 -13.50
N SER A 196 35.65 -18.53 -14.60
CA SER A 196 35.16 -19.52 -15.55
C SER A 196 36.30 -20.37 -16.14
N GLU A 197 37.38 -19.73 -16.60
CA GLU A 197 38.54 -20.41 -17.17
C GLU A 197 39.25 -21.31 -16.16
N ARG A 198 39.48 -20.83 -14.93
CA ARG A 198 40.05 -21.66 -13.86
C ARG A 198 39.17 -22.88 -13.54
N LYS A 199 37.85 -22.71 -13.53
CA LYS A 199 36.91 -23.82 -13.30
C LYS A 199 36.96 -24.84 -14.44
N ARG A 200 37.02 -24.37 -15.69
CA ARG A 200 37.19 -25.21 -16.88
C ARG A 200 38.48 -26.04 -16.80
N LEU A 201 39.63 -25.40 -16.59
CA LEU A 201 40.93 -26.07 -16.52
C LEU A 201 40.98 -27.13 -15.40
N ARG A 202 40.41 -26.82 -14.22
CA ARG A 202 40.32 -27.79 -13.11
C ARG A 202 39.49 -29.03 -13.48
N ARG A 203 38.40 -28.87 -14.24
CA ARG A 203 37.58 -30.00 -14.70
C ARG A 203 38.34 -30.86 -15.71
N GLU A 204 39.03 -30.23 -16.65
CA GLU A 204 39.85 -30.91 -17.67
C GLU A 204 40.96 -31.73 -16.98
N LEU A 205 41.74 -31.11 -16.09
CA LEU A 205 42.78 -31.80 -15.30
C LEU A 205 42.21 -33.00 -14.53
N LYS A 206 41.07 -32.84 -13.85
CA LYS A 206 40.46 -33.94 -13.09
C LYS A 206 39.98 -35.08 -14.00
N ARG A 207 39.48 -34.77 -15.20
CA ARG A 207 39.04 -35.76 -16.19
C ARG A 207 40.24 -36.52 -16.74
N GLU A 208 41.28 -35.82 -17.14
CA GLU A 208 42.53 -36.41 -17.65
C GLU A 208 43.21 -37.28 -16.60
N ARG A 209 43.38 -36.77 -15.37
CA ARG A 209 43.95 -37.53 -14.25
C ARG A 209 43.18 -38.82 -13.98
N ARG A 210 41.84 -38.77 -14.03
CA ARG A 210 41.00 -39.97 -13.85
C ARG A 210 41.12 -40.93 -15.03
N GLY A 211 41.20 -40.43 -16.26
CA GLY A 211 41.43 -41.24 -17.46
C GLY A 211 42.77 -41.97 -17.40
N ALA A 212 43.85 -41.23 -17.19
CA ALA A 212 45.21 -41.77 -17.07
C ALA A 212 45.30 -42.83 -15.96
N MET A 213 44.73 -42.57 -14.78
CA MET A 213 44.71 -43.55 -13.69
C MET A 213 43.92 -44.81 -14.03
N ARG A 214 42.85 -44.71 -14.83
CA ARG A 214 42.07 -45.89 -15.27
C ARG A 214 42.89 -46.75 -16.23
N GLU A 215 43.61 -46.14 -17.17
CA GLU A 215 44.47 -46.87 -18.10
C GLU A 215 45.63 -47.55 -17.37
N LEU A 216 46.34 -46.83 -16.48
CA LEU A 216 47.40 -47.44 -15.65
C LEU A 216 46.90 -48.66 -14.85
N ARG A 217 45.66 -48.61 -14.34
CA ARG A 217 45.05 -49.75 -13.64
C ARG A 217 44.74 -50.92 -14.57
N LYS A 218 44.35 -50.67 -15.82
CA LYS A 218 44.13 -51.73 -16.81
C LYS A 218 45.45 -52.36 -17.22
N ASP A 219 46.48 -51.54 -17.48
CA ASP A 219 47.81 -52.00 -17.84
C ASP A 219 48.43 -52.86 -16.75
N ASN A 220 48.33 -52.41 -15.48
CA ASN A 220 48.79 -53.20 -14.34
C ASN A 220 48.07 -54.55 -14.22
N LYS A 221 46.75 -54.59 -14.45
CA LYS A 221 46.00 -55.85 -14.46
C LYS A 221 46.47 -56.75 -15.60
N PHE A 222 46.66 -56.19 -16.79
CA PHE A 222 47.15 -56.93 -17.95
C PHE A 222 48.53 -57.54 -17.68
N LEU A 223 49.50 -56.72 -17.23
CA LEU A 223 50.84 -57.19 -16.88
C LEU A 223 50.83 -58.27 -15.79
N ALA A 224 49.98 -58.11 -14.77
CA ALA A 224 49.82 -59.12 -13.72
C ALA A 224 49.30 -60.45 -14.30
N THR A 225 48.31 -60.41 -15.21
CA THR A 225 47.80 -61.62 -15.85
C THR A 225 48.83 -62.30 -16.75
N VAL A 226 49.65 -61.53 -17.49
CA VAL A 226 50.72 -62.08 -18.33
C VAL A 226 51.78 -62.73 -17.45
N LYS A 227 52.25 -62.03 -16.42
CA LYS A 227 53.24 -62.54 -15.48
C LYS A 227 52.75 -63.81 -14.77
N ASN A 228 51.49 -63.84 -14.33
CA ASN A 228 50.93 -65.04 -13.70
C ASN A 228 50.93 -66.23 -14.65
N LYS A 229 50.48 -66.04 -15.90
CA LYS A 229 50.52 -67.10 -16.94
C LYS A 229 51.93 -67.62 -17.18
N GLU A 230 52.94 -66.74 -17.25
CA GLU A 230 54.34 -67.14 -17.38
C GLU A 230 54.81 -67.95 -16.17
N THR A 231 54.50 -67.50 -14.95
CA THR A 231 54.88 -68.23 -13.73
C THR A 231 54.17 -69.57 -13.61
N ASP A 232 52.90 -69.66 -14.03
CA ASP A 232 52.13 -70.90 -13.98
C ASP A 232 52.65 -71.90 -15.01
N ALA A 233 52.99 -71.45 -16.23
CA ALA A 233 53.65 -72.28 -17.24
C ALA A 233 55.01 -72.82 -16.73
N GLN A 234 55.83 -71.98 -16.09
CA GLN A 234 57.09 -72.42 -15.48
C GLN A 234 56.87 -73.45 -14.36
N LYS A 235 55.88 -73.24 -13.50
CA LYS A 235 55.52 -74.22 -12.45
C LYS A 235 55.05 -75.54 -13.04
N GLU A 236 54.22 -75.51 -14.08
CA GLU A 236 53.78 -76.72 -14.78
C GLU A 236 54.97 -77.48 -15.40
N GLU A 237 55.91 -76.77 -16.02
CA GLU A 237 57.13 -77.39 -16.56
C GLU A 237 57.97 -78.03 -15.46
N LEU A 238 58.18 -77.33 -14.33
CA LEU A 238 58.90 -77.87 -13.18
C LEU A 238 58.19 -79.08 -12.59
N GLN A 239 56.87 -79.04 -12.43
CA GLN A 239 56.08 -80.15 -11.93
C GLN A 239 56.12 -81.35 -12.87
N LYS A 240 56.04 -81.13 -14.20
CA LYS A 240 56.20 -82.20 -15.20
C LYS A 240 57.59 -82.84 -15.09
N LYS A 241 58.66 -82.05 -14.91
CA LYS A 241 60.03 -82.57 -14.69
C LYS A 241 60.12 -83.38 -13.40
N TYR A 242 59.59 -82.85 -12.30
CA TYR A 242 59.57 -83.53 -11.00
C TYR A 242 58.79 -84.85 -11.06
N ASN A 243 57.58 -84.87 -11.63
CA ASN A 243 56.77 -86.07 -11.76
C ASN A 243 57.46 -87.14 -12.62
N LYS A 244 58.14 -86.74 -13.71
CA LYS A 244 58.96 -87.67 -14.52
C LYS A 244 60.07 -88.31 -13.68
N GLN A 245 60.78 -87.51 -12.90
CA GLN A 245 61.84 -88.01 -12.00
C GLN A 245 61.26 -88.93 -10.91
N PHE A 246 60.12 -88.56 -10.32
CA PHE A 246 59.44 -89.34 -9.29
C PHE A 246 58.95 -90.68 -9.83
N HIS A 247 58.28 -90.71 -10.98
CA HIS A 247 57.87 -91.96 -11.64
C HIS A 247 59.05 -92.85 -12.00
N PHE A 248 60.18 -92.26 -12.43
CA PHE A 248 61.39 -93.02 -12.67
C PHE A 248 61.92 -93.70 -11.39
N LEU A 249 61.91 -92.99 -10.25
CA LEU A 249 62.28 -93.56 -8.95
C LEU A 249 61.30 -94.66 -8.49
N GLU A 250 60.00 -94.43 -8.66
CA GLU A 250 58.95 -95.42 -8.34
C GLU A 250 59.11 -96.70 -9.16
N GLN A 251 59.42 -96.56 -10.46
CA GLN A 251 59.71 -97.67 -11.34
C GLN A 251 60.92 -98.48 -10.86
N GLN A 252 62.01 -97.81 -10.47
CA GLN A 252 63.18 -98.48 -9.87
C GLN A 252 62.81 -99.25 -8.59
N GLN A 253 62.02 -98.64 -7.70
CA GLN A 253 61.60 -99.27 -6.46
C GLN A 253 60.71 -100.51 -6.71
N SER A 254 59.78 -100.42 -7.68
CA SER A 254 58.95 -101.54 -8.11
C SER A 254 59.80 -102.68 -8.68
N ASP A 255 60.77 -102.37 -9.55
CA ASP A 255 61.69 -103.36 -10.11
C ASP A 255 62.49 -104.06 -9.00
N PHE A 256 62.94 -103.31 -7.98
CA PHE A 256 63.62 -103.87 -6.80
C PHE A 256 62.74 -104.80 -5.97
N ARG A 257 61.48 -104.41 -5.69
CA ARG A 257 60.50 -105.23 -4.95
C ARG A 257 60.10 -106.51 -5.70
N SER A 258 60.10 -106.48 -7.03
CA SER A 258 59.77 -107.64 -7.87
C SER A 258 60.91 -108.67 -8.02
N GLY A 259 62.03 -108.50 -7.31
CA GLY A 259 63.13 -109.46 -7.30
C GLY A 259 63.96 -109.49 -8.59
N GLY A 260 63.93 -108.42 -9.39
CA GLY A 260 64.82 -108.25 -10.55
C GLY A 260 64.43 -109.00 -11.84
N GLN A 261 63.24 -109.60 -11.93
CA GLN A 261 62.84 -110.37 -13.12
C GLN A 261 62.68 -109.53 -14.42
N LYS A 262 62.61 -108.19 -14.33
CA LYS A 262 62.59 -107.30 -15.50
C LYS A 262 63.98 -106.78 -15.92
N GLY A 263 65.05 -107.20 -15.24
CA GLY A 263 66.43 -106.77 -15.46
C GLY A 263 67.13 -107.33 -16.71
N THR A 264 66.41 -107.88 -17.69
CA THR A 264 67.02 -108.49 -18.90
C THR A 264 66.29 -108.11 -20.19
N ASN A 265 66.21 -106.83 -20.56
CA ASN A 265 65.94 -106.44 -21.97
C ASN A 265 66.28 -104.98 -22.31
N PHE A 266 67.52 -104.55 -22.04
CA PHE A 266 68.00 -103.19 -22.42
C PHE A 266 68.24 -103.01 -23.95
N LYS A 267 68.13 -104.07 -24.76
CA LYS A 267 68.41 -104.02 -26.21
C LYS A 267 67.25 -103.56 -27.11
N LYS A 268 66.00 -103.43 -26.62
CA LYS A 268 64.82 -103.14 -27.47
C LYS A 268 64.33 -101.69 -27.45
N LEU A 269 64.80 -100.83 -26.54
CA LEU A 269 64.27 -99.45 -26.41
C LEU A 269 65.03 -98.39 -27.25
N MET A 270 66.21 -98.71 -27.80
CA MET A 270 67.02 -97.81 -28.64
C MET A 270 66.59 -97.78 -30.13
N LYS A 271 65.44 -98.37 -30.48
CA LYS A 271 64.86 -98.32 -31.83
C LYS A 271 63.42 -97.82 -31.78
N ARG A 272 63.24 -96.53 -31.54
CA ARG A 272 62.07 -95.75 -31.97
C ARG A 272 62.42 -94.27 -31.80
N ASN A 273 62.86 -93.69 -32.92
CA ASN A 273 62.83 -92.26 -33.19
C ASN A 273 61.39 -91.76 -33.17
#